data_AF-A0A497NPN5-F1
#
_entry.id   AF-A0A497NPN5-F1
#
_cell.length_a   1.000
_cell.length_b   1.000
_cell.length_c   1.000
_cell.angle_alpha   90.00
_cell.angle_beta   90.00
_cell.angle_gamma   90.00
#
_symmetry.space_group_name_H-M   'P 1'
#
loop_
_entity.id
_entity.type
_entity.pdbx_description
1 polymer ?
#
loop_
_entity_poly.entity_id
_entity_poly.type
_entity_poly.pdbx_seq_one_letter_code
_entity_poly.pdbx_strand_id
1 'polypeptide(L)'
;HLRSDFAFLKLKFIDGNDFWTLRNRLLAERRYEAPAEIYGMEKFRHHLEGAILNSEKAGVRELIEFKLGDATNSSDYPDGEIGYVVVNPPYGIRMVPGGSPRSLYSRFLKALRERAEDAILILITAAHKRFVEAAEEIGIEIIERRIVLHGDLRARIFKCKF
;
A
#
# COMPACT_ATOMS: atom_id res chain seq x y z
N HIS A 1 0.82 -1.41 -18.41
CA HIS A 1 -0.06 -0.81 -19.44
C HIS A 1 -0.55 0.56 -18.98
N LEU A 2 -0.02 1.61 -19.61
CA LEU A 2 -0.50 2.97 -19.39
C LEU A 2 -1.75 3.22 -20.24
N ARG A 3 -2.70 4.01 -19.72
CA ARG A 3 -3.96 4.37 -20.40
C ARG A 3 -3.70 4.87 -21.82
N SER A 4 -4.38 4.25 -22.79
CA SER A 4 -4.25 4.56 -24.22
C SER A 4 -5.48 5.25 -24.81
N ASP A 5 -6.58 5.35 -24.06
CA ASP A 5 -7.80 6.03 -24.50
C ASP A 5 -8.20 7.14 -23.52
N PHE A 6 -8.50 8.31 -24.06
CA PHE A 6 -8.92 9.47 -23.29
C PHE A 6 -10.07 10.15 -24.00
N ALA A 7 -11.13 10.48 -23.27
CA ALA A 7 -12.33 11.08 -23.84
C ALA A 7 -12.06 12.39 -24.58
N PHE A 8 -11.08 13.19 -24.11
CA PHE A 8 -10.72 14.46 -24.76
C PHE A 8 -10.12 14.29 -26.15
N LEU A 9 -9.55 13.12 -26.49
CA LEU A 9 -9.04 12.82 -27.84
C LEU A 9 -10.16 12.72 -28.89
N LYS A 10 -11.42 12.67 -28.46
CA LYS A 10 -12.61 12.69 -29.34
C LYS A 10 -13.07 14.12 -29.67
N LEU A 11 -12.49 15.14 -29.04
CA LEU A 11 -12.85 16.54 -29.26
C LEU A 11 -12.17 17.04 -30.53
N LYS A 12 -12.94 17.59 -31.47
CA LYS A 12 -12.47 18.02 -32.80
C LYS A 12 -11.37 19.09 -32.78
N PHE A 13 -11.25 19.84 -31.68
CA PHE A 13 -10.26 20.90 -31.52
C PHE A 13 -8.96 20.43 -30.86
N ILE A 14 -8.86 19.14 -30.50
CA ILE A 14 -7.62 18.53 -29.98
C ILE A 14 -6.96 17.76 -31.11
N ASP A 15 -5.70 18.06 -31.38
CA ASP A 15 -4.84 17.19 -32.19
C ASP A 15 -4.35 16.01 -31.33
N GLY A 16 -4.80 14.80 -31.66
CA GLY A 16 -4.35 13.59 -30.99
C GLY A 16 -2.86 13.31 -31.20
N ASN A 17 -2.30 13.71 -32.34
CA ASN A 17 -0.88 13.50 -32.66
C ASN A 17 0.03 14.31 -31.74
N ASP A 18 -0.33 15.54 -31.43
CA ASP A 18 0.40 16.40 -30.48
C ASP A 18 0.44 15.77 -29.08
N PHE A 19 -0.70 15.24 -28.61
CA PHE A 19 -0.77 14.53 -27.33
C PHE A 19 0.15 13.30 -27.30
N TRP A 20 0.10 12.45 -28.32
CA TRP A 20 0.92 11.25 -28.38
C TRP A 20 2.41 11.57 -28.49
N THR A 21 2.78 12.58 -29.26
CA THR A 21 4.15 13.09 -29.37
C THR A 21 4.67 13.55 -28.01
N LEU A 22 3.91 14.41 -27.31
CA LEU A 22 4.28 14.89 -25.98
C LEU A 22 4.41 13.74 -24.98
N ARG A 23 3.45 12.83 -24.96
CA ARG A 23 3.46 11.67 -24.06
C ARG A 23 4.69 10.79 -24.30
N ASN A 24 5.00 10.46 -25.55
CA ASN A 24 6.13 9.60 -25.88
C ASN A 24 7.46 10.27 -25.51
N ARG A 25 7.58 11.58 -25.74
CA ARG A 25 8.74 12.37 -25.28
C ARG A 25 8.91 12.30 -23.77
N LEU A 26 7.86 12.58 -22.99
CA LEU A 26 7.91 12.53 -21.52
C LEU A 26 8.20 11.13 -20.97
N LEU A 27 7.74 10.08 -21.65
CA LEU A 27 8.06 8.70 -21.28
C LEU A 27 9.52 8.35 -21.58
N ALA A 28 10.09 8.84 -22.69
CA ALA A 28 11.50 8.64 -23.02
C ALA A 28 12.44 9.45 -22.11
N GLU A 29 11.99 10.61 -21.63
CA GLU A 29 12.73 11.46 -20.68
C GLU A 29 12.73 10.90 -19.24
N ARG A 30 11.89 9.89 -18.92
CA ARG A 30 11.92 9.24 -17.61
C ARG A 30 13.26 8.54 -17.42
N ARG A 31 14.10 9.15 -16.58
CA ARG A 31 15.24 8.47 -15.98
C ARG A 31 14.69 7.57 -14.88
N TYR A 32 14.91 6.27 -15.01
CA TYR A 32 14.75 5.37 -13.89
C TYR A 32 16.02 5.50 -13.04
N GLU A 33 15.90 6.08 -11.86
CA GLU A 33 16.88 5.82 -10.80
C GLU A 33 16.85 4.32 -10.48
N ALA A 34 17.91 3.81 -9.84
CA ALA A 34 17.94 2.42 -9.40
C ALA A 34 16.64 2.13 -8.62
N PRO A 35 15.85 1.12 -9.03
CA PRO A 35 14.58 0.86 -8.40
C PRO A 35 14.82 0.52 -6.93
N ALA A 36 14.06 1.17 -6.04
CA ALA A 36 14.00 0.74 -4.65
C ALA A 36 13.55 -0.73 -4.60
N GLU A 37 14.09 -1.51 -3.68
CA GLU A 37 13.62 -2.87 -3.44
C GLU A 37 12.20 -2.79 -2.85
N ILE A 38 11.19 -3.22 -3.63
CA ILE A 38 9.79 -3.22 -3.20
C ILE A 38 9.38 -4.66 -2.91
N TYR A 39 8.76 -4.84 -1.75
CA TYR A 39 8.27 -6.13 -1.30
C TYR A 39 6.76 -6.07 -1.01
N GLY A 40 6.03 -7.08 -1.47
CA GLY A 40 4.59 -7.24 -1.26
C GLY A 40 4.27 -8.59 -0.60
N MET A 41 3.62 -8.54 0.57
CA MET A 41 3.18 -9.75 1.29
C MET A 41 1.67 -9.75 1.49
N GLU A 42 1.08 -10.91 1.27
CA GLU A 42 -0.35 -11.15 1.46
C GLU A 42 -0.58 -12.58 1.98
N LYS A 43 -1.54 -12.74 2.89
CA LYS A 43 -1.83 -14.03 3.53
C LYS A 43 -2.72 -14.91 2.66
N PHE A 44 -3.63 -14.29 1.91
CA PHE A 44 -4.59 -15.00 1.08
C PHE A 44 -4.06 -15.19 -0.34
N ARG A 45 -3.76 -16.44 -0.72
CA ARG A 45 -3.21 -16.80 -2.04
C ARG A 45 -3.95 -16.15 -3.20
N HIS A 46 -5.29 -16.17 -3.18
CA HIS A 46 -6.08 -15.56 -4.25
C HIS A 46 -5.86 -14.04 -4.41
N HIS A 47 -5.69 -13.31 -3.30
CA HIS A 47 -5.40 -11.88 -3.33
C HIS A 47 -3.97 -11.62 -3.83
N LEU A 48 -3.00 -12.45 -3.41
CA LEU A 48 -1.62 -12.37 -3.88
C LEU A 48 -1.52 -12.59 -5.40
N GLU A 49 -2.21 -13.61 -5.92
CA GLU A 49 -2.30 -13.88 -7.36
C GLU A 49 -2.92 -12.66 -8.10
N GLY A 50 -3.99 -12.09 -7.56
CA GLY A 50 -4.58 -10.87 -8.09
C GLY A 50 -3.62 -9.68 -8.10
N ALA A 51 -2.81 -9.51 -7.04
CA ALA A 51 -1.80 -8.46 -6.95
C ALA A 51 -0.69 -8.64 -8.00
N ILE A 52 -0.21 -9.87 -8.20
CA ILE A 52 0.78 -10.22 -9.23
C ILE A 52 0.23 -9.86 -10.62
N LEU A 53 -0.97 -10.33 -10.97
CA LEU A 53 -1.62 -10.02 -12.25
C LEU A 53 -1.83 -8.51 -12.46
N ASN A 54 -2.17 -7.78 -11.39
CA ASN A 54 -2.31 -6.32 -11.45
C ASN A 54 -0.96 -5.64 -11.72
N SER A 55 0.13 -6.12 -11.09
CA SER A 55 1.48 -5.58 -11.30
C SER A 55 2.00 -5.84 -12.71
N GLU A 56 1.69 -7.01 -13.30
CA GLU A 56 1.98 -7.35 -14.70
C GLU A 56 1.22 -6.41 -15.63
N LYS A 57 -0.10 -6.26 -15.41
CA LYS A 57 -0.92 -5.33 -16.18
C LYS A 57 -0.46 -3.89 -16.03
N ALA A 58 0.10 -3.50 -14.88
CA ALA A 58 0.67 -2.17 -14.68
C ALA A 58 2.04 -2.01 -15.36
N GLY A 59 2.78 -3.10 -15.58
CA GLY A 59 4.13 -3.09 -16.16
C GLY A 59 5.23 -2.86 -15.11
N VAL A 60 4.97 -3.22 -13.85
CA VAL A 60 5.89 -3.03 -12.71
C VAL A 60 6.19 -4.33 -11.97
N ARG A 61 5.80 -5.48 -12.52
CA ARG A 61 5.95 -6.80 -11.89
C ARG A 61 7.40 -7.08 -11.45
N GLU A 62 8.35 -6.79 -12.32
CA GLU A 62 9.78 -7.03 -12.07
C GLU A 62 10.38 -6.12 -10.99
N LEU A 63 9.65 -5.08 -10.57
CA LEU A 63 10.08 -4.17 -9.51
C LEU A 63 9.63 -4.63 -8.12
N ILE A 64 8.80 -5.67 -8.02
CA ILE A 64 8.16 -6.09 -6.78
C ILE A 64 8.45 -7.58 -6.52
N GLU A 65 9.05 -7.87 -5.37
CA GLU A 65 9.12 -9.22 -4.84
C GLU A 65 7.82 -9.54 -4.08
N PHE A 66 7.18 -10.65 -4.43
CA PHE A 66 5.92 -11.07 -3.82
C PHE A 66 6.11 -12.33 -2.97
N LYS A 67 5.58 -12.34 -1.74
CA LYS A 67 5.56 -13.50 -0.85
C LYS A 67 4.16 -13.77 -0.31
N LEU A 68 3.81 -15.06 -0.23
CA LEU A 68 2.67 -15.51 0.56
C LEU A 68 3.08 -15.55 2.04
N GLY A 69 2.45 -14.75 2.90
CA GLY A 69 2.85 -14.64 4.31
C GLY A 69 1.84 -13.87 5.17
N ASP A 70 1.95 -14.03 6.49
CA ASP A 70 1.09 -13.36 7.46
C ASP A 70 1.82 -12.17 8.09
N ALA A 71 1.31 -10.95 7.90
CA ALA A 71 1.86 -9.74 8.50
C ALA A 71 1.84 -9.74 10.05
N THR A 72 1.15 -10.70 10.67
CA THR A 72 1.19 -10.90 12.13
C THR A 72 2.30 -11.85 12.59
N ASN A 73 3.12 -12.35 11.67
CA ASN A 73 4.27 -13.21 11.92
C ASN A 73 5.57 -12.51 11.48
N SER A 74 6.47 -12.24 12.42
CA SER A 74 7.74 -11.53 12.16
C SER A 74 8.64 -12.27 11.19
N SER A 75 8.62 -13.61 11.19
CA SER A 75 9.44 -14.44 10.30
C SER A 75 8.97 -14.47 8.85
N ASP A 76 7.76 -13.99 8.56
CA ASP A 76 7.24 -13.94 7.19
C ASP A 76 7.73 -12.73 6.42
N TYR A 77 8.28 -11.71 7.07
CA TYR A 77 8.87 -10.54 6.42
C TYR A 77 10.15 -10.91 5.63
N PRO A 78 10.57 -10.10 4.64
CA PRO A 78 11.82 -10.35 3.91
C PRO A 78 13.00 -10.19 4.87
N ASP A 79 14.20 -10.65 4.49
CA ASP A 79 15.45 -10.32 5.18
C ASP A 79 15.94 -8.91 4.76
N GLY A 80 16.91 -8.33 5.48
CA GLY A 80 17.47 -7.01 5.16
C GLY A 80 16.83 -5.81 5.88
N GLU A 81 17.17 -4.59 5.46
CA GLU A 81 16.65 -3.37 6.07
C GLU A 81 15.27 -3.02 5.51
N ILE A 82 14.32 -2.68 6.39
CA ILE A 82 12.98 -2.22 6.00
C ILE A 82 12.85 -0.77 6.44
N GLY A 83 13.02 0.18 5.52
CA GLY A 83 12.89 1.61 5.84
C GLY A 83 11.44 2.10 5.93
N TYR A 84 10.53 1.48 5.16
CA TYR A 84 9.13 1.91 5.06
C TYR A 84 8.18 0.72 4.98
N VAL A 85 7.06 0.82 5.67
CA VAL A 85 5.92 -0.10 5.52
C VAL A 85 4.67 0.70 5.18
N VAL A 86 4.03 0.38 4.06
CA VAL A 86 2.79 1.04 3.62
C VAL A 86 1.68 0.00 3.53
N VAL A 87 0.60 0.18 4.30
CA VAL A 87 -0.44 -0.86 4.43
C VAL A 87 -1.86 -0.32 4.57
N ASN A 88 -2.82 -1.05 4.01
CA ASN A 88 -4.26 -0.84 4.17
C ASN A 88 -4.87 -2.08 4.85
N PRO A 89 -4.74 -2.21 6.18
CA PRO A 89 -5.17 -3.42 6.86
C PRO A 89 -6.71 -3.49 6.93
N PRO A 90 -7.27 -4.69 7.18
CA PRO A 90 -8.70 -4.86 7.40
C PRO A 90 -9.22 -3.94 8.51
N TYR A 91 -10.33 -3.25 8.24
CA TYR A 91 -10.98 -2.31 9.17
C TYR A 91 -12.35 -2.78 9.67
N GLY A 92 -12.77 -4.01 9.32
CA GLY A 92 -13.95 -4.67 9.91
C GLY A 92 -15.32 -4.12 9.51
N ILE A 93 -15.42 -3.34 8.42
CA ILE A 93 -16.68 -2.70 8.00
C ILE A 93 -17.53 -3.59 7.07
N ARG A 94 -16.90 -4.51 6.32
CA ARG A 94 -17.65 -5.55 5.60
C ARG A 94 -17.87 -6.70 6.57
N MET A 95 -19.14 -7.07 6.76
CA MET A 95 -19.64 -8.15 7.62
C MET A 95 -18.62 -9.30 7.81
N VAL A 96 -17.89 -9.29 8.92
CA VAL A 96 -17.25 -10.47 9.47
C VAL A 96 -17.82 -10.64 10.87
N PRO A 97 -18.56 -11.72 11.15
CA PRO A 97 -18.97 -12.05 12.50
C PRO A 97 -17.71 -12.25 13.38
N GLY A 98 -17.58 -11.46 14.45
CA GLY A 98 -16.87 -11.90 15.66
C GLY A 98 -15.43 -11.42 15.91
N GLY A 99 -14.82 -10.61 15.05
CA GLY A 99 -13.44 -10.13 15.27
C GLY A 99 -13.32 -8.62 15.44
N SER A 100 -12.79 -8.15 16.58
CA SER A 100 -12.34 -6.75 16.69
C SER A 100 -11.05 -6.56 15.89
N PRO A 101 -10.97 -5.57 14.96
CA PRO A 101 -9.73 -5.24 14.24
C PRO A 101 -8.54 -4.96 15.16
N ARG A 102 -8.80 -4.61 16.42
CA ARG A 102 -7.76 -4.32 17.41
C ARG A 102 -6.79 -5.47 17.61
N SER A 103 -7.26 -6.71 17.75
CA SER A 103 -6.36 -7.87 17.96
C SER A 103 -5.45 -8.11 16.75
N LEU A 104 -5.97 -7.89 15.54
CA LEU A 104 -5.17 -7.94 14.33
C LEU A 104 -4.11 -6.82 14.34
N TYR A 105 -4.50 -5.59 14.67
CA TYR A 105 -3.57 -4.45 14.74
C TYR A 105 -2.49 -4.68 15.79
N SER A 106 -2.83 -5.09 17.03
CA SER A 106 -1.82 -5.33 18.07
C SER A 106 -0.83 -6.43 17.64
N ARG A 107 -1.28 -7.52 17.02
CA ARG A 107 -0.38 -8.59 16.55
C ARG A 107 0.49 -8.14 15.37
N PHE A 108 -0.08 -7.43 14.41
CA PHE A 108 0.67 -6.84 13.28
C PHE A 108 1.76 -5.88 13.78
N LEU A 109 1.42 -4.98 14.70
CA LEU A 109 2.35 -3.99 15.24
C LEU A 109 3.46 -4.64 16.07
N LYS A 110 3.17 -5.71 16.82
CA LYS A 110 4.20 -6.51 17.52
C LYS A 110 5.17 -7.17 16.55
N ALA A 111 4.65 -7.89 15.55
CA ALA A 111 5.48 -8.55 14.55
C ALA A 111 6.34 -7.56 13.76
N LEU A 112 5.76 -6.41 13.41
CA LEU A 112 6.48 -5.38 12.68
C LEU A 112 7.55 -4.70 13.53
N ARG A 113 7.31 -4.43 14.82
CA ARG A 113 8.34 -3.93 15.71
C ARG A 113 9.52 -4.90 15.83
N GLU A 114 9.23 -6.18 16.02
CA GLU A 114 10.26 -7.22 16.16
C GLU A 114 11.13 -7.31 14.90
N ARG A 115 10.53 -7.14 13.72
CA ARG A 115 11.25 -7.22 12.46
C ARG A 115 11.93 -5.92 12.04
N ALA A 116 11.30 -4.77 12.26
CA ALA A 116 11.65 -3.53 11.59
C ALA A 116 11.43 -2.31 12.50
N GLU A 117 12.13 -2.29 13.65
CA GLU A 117 12.02 -1.21 14.64
C GLU A 117 12.42 0.18 14.11
N ASP A 118 13.26 0.27 13.09
CA ASP A 118 13.64 1.56 12.50
C ASP A 118 12.70 2.02 11.38
N ALA A 119 11.70 1.21 11.01
CA ALA A 119 10.82 1.50 9.88
C ALA A 119 9.84 2.65 10.17
N ILE A 120 9.51 3.41 9.13
CA ILE A 120 8.35 4.31 9.14
C ILE A 120 7.12 3.54 8.68
N LEU A 121 6.11 3.44 9.54
CA LEU A 121 4.82 2.85 9.20
C LEU A 121 3.85 3.92 8.66
N ILE A 122 3.32 3.69 7.46
CA ILE A 122 2.22 4.44 6.86
C ILE A 122 1.01 3.51 6.75
N LEU A 123 -0.06 3.84 7.45
CA LEU A 123 -1.24 2.97 7.56
C LEU A 123 -2.53 3.74 7.29
N ILE A 124 -3.39 3.22 6.42
CA ILE A 124 -4.75 3.75 6.22
C ILE A 124 -5.80 2.83 6.86
N THR A 125 -6.69 3.37 7.68
CA THR A 125 -7.80 2.58 8.26
C THR A 125 -9.01 3.45 8.59
N ALA A 126 -10.21 2.87 8.45
CA ALA A 126 -11.44 3.46 8.97
C ALA A 126 -11.69 3.09 10.44
N ALA A 127 -11.11 2.00 10.94
CA ALA A 127 -11.16 1.59 12.34
C ALA A 127 -10.12 2.33 13.20
N HIS A 128 -10.00 3.65 12.98
CA HIS A 128 -8.96 4.50 13.54
C HIS A 128 -8.87 4.45 15.07
N LYS A 129 -9.99 4.32 15.79
CA LYS A 129 -9.97 4.18 17.27
C LYS A 129 -9.25 2.91 17.69
N ARG A 130 -9.55 1.79 17.02
CA ARG A 130 -8.92 0.48 17.30
C ARG A 130 -7.45 0.47 16.96
N PHE A 131 -7.05 1.20 15.91
CA PHE A 131 -5.64 1.36 15.58
C PHE A 131 -4.89 2.17 16.63
N VAL A 132 -5.43 3.32 17.06
CA VAL A 132 -4.81 4.15 18.11
C VAL A 132 -4.67 3.37 19.42
N GLU A 133 -5.72 2.67 19.85
CA GLU A 133 -5.68 1.80 21.03
C GLU A 133 -4.57 0.72 20.95
N ALA A 134 -4.38 0.12 19.77
CA ALA A 134 -3.33 -0.87 19.56
C ALA A 134 -1.93 -0.23 19.52
N ALA A 135 -1.78 0.93 18.85
CA ALA A 135 -0.52 1.65 18.81
C ALA A 135 -0.07 2.09 20.21
N GLU A 136 -0.98 2.60 21.03
CA GLU A 136 -0.71 2.97 22.43
C GLU A 136 -0.31 1.77 23.29
N GLU A 137 -1.00 0.63 23.13
CA GLU A 137 -0.68 -0.62 23.84
C GLU A 137 0.73 -1.13 23.52
N ILE A 138 1.14 -1.01 22.26
CA ILE A 138 2.50 -1.39 21.84
C ILE A 138 3.50 -0.27 22.17
N GLY A 139 3.07 0.99 22.29
CA GLY A 139 3.96 2.13 22.50
C GLY A 139 4.59 2.63 21.20
N ILE A 140 3.84 2.61 20.10
CA ILE A 140 4.23 3.14 18.79
C ILE A 140 3.86 4.62 18.72
N GLU A 141 4.82 5.46 18.33
CA GLU A 141 4.61 6.91 18.20
C GLU A 141 3.84 7.23 16.92
N ILE A 142 2.71 7.92 17.05
CA ILE A 142 1.96 8.46 15.90
C ILE A 142 2.41 9.90 15.64
N ILE A 143 3.20 10.10 14.59
CA ILE A 143 3.78 11.40 14.24
C ILE A 143 2.89 12.27 13.35
N GLU A 144 2.02 11.64 12.54
CA GLU A 144 1.09 12.39 11.68
C GLU A 144 -0.25 11.66 11.50
N ARG A 145 -1.32 12.44 11.33
CA ARG A 145 -2.67 11.95 11.04
C ARG A 145 -3.30 12.79 9.93
N ARG A 146 -3.81 12.14 8.88
CA ARG A 146 -4.58 12.79 7.81
C ARG A 146 -5.94 12.13 7.65
N ILE A 147 -7.00 12.93 7.61
CA ILE A 147 -8.35 12.43 7.32
C ILE A 147 -8.50 12.38 5.80
N VAL A 148 -8.97 11.24 5.30
CA VAL A 148 -9.19 11.03 3.86
C VAL A 148 -10.55 10.35 3.63
N LEU A 149 -11.08 10.52 2.42
CA LEU A 149 -12.22 9.76 1.94
C LEU A 149 -11.69 8.60 1.07
N HIS A 150 -12.03 7.37 1.44
CA HIS A 150 -11.74 6.17 0.66
C HIS A 150 -13.05 5.66 0.06
N GLY A 151 -13.47 6.26 -1.06
CA GLY A 151 -14.88 6.23 -1.48
C GLY A 151 -15.73 7.07 -0.51
N ASP A 152 -16.90 6.57 -0.12
CA ASP A 152 -17.76 7.22 0.88
C ASP A 152 -17.29 6.99 2.32
N LEU A 153 -16.25 6.18 2.51
CA LEU A 153 -15.75 5.82 3.82
C LEU A 153 -14.75 6.85 4.34
N ARG A 154 -15.05 7.47 5.48
CA ARG A 154 -14.12 8.36 6.19
C ARG A 154 -13.01 7.55 6.87
N ALA A 155 -11.86 7.47 6.22
CA ALA A 155 -10.66 6.81 6.73
C ALA A 155 -9.64 7.82 7.27
N ARG A 156 -8.60 7.30 7.93
CA ARG A 156 -7.43 8.09 8.35
C ARG A 156 -6.16 7.41 7.90
N ILE A 157 -5.21 8.21 7.41
CA ILE A 157 -3.83 7.81 7.18
C ILE A 157 -3.03 8.22 8.41
N PHE A 158 -2.25 7.30 8.94
CA PHE A 158 -1.33 7.49 10.04
C PHE A 158 0.11 7.34 9.53
N LYS A 159 1.00 8.20 10.01
CA LYS A 159 2.45 8.02 9.91
C LYS A 159 2.97 7.75 11.31
N CYS A 160 3.71 6.66 11.49
CA CYS A 160 4.16 6.20 12.80
C CYS A 160 5.66 5.85 12.79
N LYS A 161 6.27 5.91 13.98
CA LYS A 161 7.63 5.46 14.28
C LYS A 161 7.56 4.49 15.48
N PHE A 162 8.37 3.43 15.47
CA PHE A 162 8.29 2.38 16.49
C PHE A 162 8.96 2.74 17.80
#